data_AF-A0A9X3EU62-F1
#
_entry.id   AF-A0A9X3EU62-F1
#
_cell.length_a   1.000
_cell.length_b   1.000
_cell.length_c   1.000
_cell.angle_alpha   90.00
_cell.angle_beta   90.00
_cell.angle_gamma   90.00
#
_symmetry.space_group_name_H-M   'P 1'
#
loop_
_entity.id
_entity.type
_entity.pdbx_description
1 polymer ?
#
loop_
_entity_poly.entity_id
_entity_poly.type
_entity_poly.pdbx_seq_one_letter_code
_entity_poly.pdbx_strand_id
1 'polypeptide(L)'
;MALLLLLTGCGEPGTSAATGPAPVADPQAEVALLAVVEGQVSVRDAQGAVTPGRPELPLRRGDTVITTPGSLAVVVLANGYVIKLEEDQSTPVRALAHLDDPPPAESVAELFEKALGAEAFARVGGADRLERIAGWNARRASGRPRPRSPRWRPRRPR
;
A
#
# COMPACT_ATOMS: atom_id res chain seq x y z
N MET A 1 63.07 -32.13 -22.57
CA MET A 1 62.16 -31.33 -21.74
C MET A 1 60.89 -32.13 -21.54
N ALA A 2 60.59 -32.49 -20.30
CA ALA A 2 59.31 -33.08 -19.90
C ALA A 2 58.31 -31.96 -19.61
N LEU A 3 57.04 -32.09 -20.04
CA LEU A 3 55.90 -31.58 -19.25
C LEU A 3 54.52 -32.10 -19.73
N LEU A 4 53.90 -32.84 -18.80
CA LEU A 4 52.48 -32.98 -18.44
C LEU A 4 51.37 -33.29 -19.47
N LEU A 5 50.82 -34.51 -19.29
CA LEU A 5 49.42 -34.89 -19.43
C LEU A 5 48.51 -34.10 -18.47
N LEU A 6 47.25 -33.85 -18.86
CA LEU A 6 46.05 -34.13 -18.06
C LEU A 6 44.76 -33.93 -18.89
N LEU A 7 44.09 -35.04 -19.15
CA LEU A 7 42.67 -35.12 -19.53
C LEU A 7 41.82 -34.78 -18.31
N THR A 8 40.85 -33.88 -18.44
CA THR A 8 39.68 -33.82 -17.58
C THR A 8 38.52 -33.18 -18.33
N GLY A 9 37.46 -33.97 -18.53
CA GLY A 9 36.24 -33.53 -19.18
C GLY A 9 35.49 -32.47 -18.39
N CYS A 10 35.00 -31.46 -19.08
CA CYS A 10 33.96 -30.59 -18.56
C CYS A 10 32.62 -31.29 -18.76
N GLY A 11 32.20 -32.07 -17.76
CA GLY A 11 30.79 -32.35 -17.54
C GLY A 11 30.11 -31.07 -17.09
N GLU A 12 29.06 -30.67 -17.79
CA GLU A 12 28.13 -29.64 -17.37
C GLU A 12 27.48 -30.01 -16.02
N PRO A 13 27.39 -29.08 -15.07
CA PRO A 13 26.34 -29.11 -14.08
C PRO A 13 25.35 -28.00 -14.41
N GLY A 14 24.20 -28.40 -14.96
CA GLY A 14 23.01 -27.57 -14.96
C GLY A 14 22.69 -27.16 -13.53
N THR A 15 22.93 -25.90 -13.21
CA THR A 15 22.35 -25.26 -12.03
C THR A 15 20.86 -25.14 -12.27
N SER A 16 20.15 -26.17 -11.84
CA SER A 16 18.72 -26.12 -11.60
C SER A 16 18.53 -25.12 -10.45
N ALA A 17 18.23 -23.87 -10.80
CA ALA A 17 17.80 -22.88 -9.82
C ALA A 17 16.57 -23.45 -9.12
N ALA A 18 16.72 -23.79 -7.83
CA ALA A 18 15.61 -24.19 -7.00
C ALA A 18 14.63 -23.00 -6.94
N THR A 19 13.57 -23.07 -7.75
CA THR A 19 12.39 -22.23 -7.59
C THR A 19 11.66 -22.72 -6.34
N GLY A 20 12.20 -22.35 -5.17
CA GLY A 20 11.40 -22.33 -3.96
C GLY A 20 10.21 -21.39 -4.17
N PRO A 21 9.07 -21.62 -3.50
CA PRO A 21 7.96 -20.68 -3.57
C PRO A 21 8.47 -19.29 -3.22
N ALA A 22 8.19 -18.31 -4.08
CA ALA A 22 8.54 -16.92 -3.82
C ALA A 22 8.04 -16.55 -2.41
N PRO A 23 8.83 -15.79 -1.62
CA PRO A 23 8.41 -15.40 -0.29
C PRO A 23 7.05 -14.71 -0.39
N VAL A 24 6.06 -15.26 0.32
CA VAL A 24 4.72 -14.67 0.39
C VAL A 24 4.87 -13.33 1.11
N ALA A 25 4.55 -12.24 0.41
CA ALA A 25 4.62 -10.90 0.97
C ALA A 25 3.79 -10.81 2.27
N ASP A 26 4.34 -10.18 3.31
CA ASP A 26 3.71 -10.09 4.63
C ASP A 26 2.34 -9.40 4.54
N PRO A 27 1.24 -10.08 4.92
CA PRO A 27 -0.10 -9.47 4.90
C PRO A 27 -0.26 -8.32 5.89
N GLN A 28 0.61 -8.22 6.90
CA GLN A 28 0.58 -7.16 7.91
C GLN A 28 1.39 -5.93 7.51
N ALA A 29 2.16 -5.98 6.41
CA ALA A 29 2.89 -4.85 5.91
C ALA A 29 1.93 -3.70 5.56
N GLU A 30 2.16 -2.53 6.14
CA GLU A 30 1.52 -1.30 5.65
C GLU A 30 2.05 -1.05 4.24
N VAL A 31 1.17 -0.95 3.25
CA VAL A 31 1.55 -0.78 1.83
C VAL A 31 0.83 0.38 1.18
N ALA A 32 -0.16 0.96 1.85
CA ALA A 32 -0.90 2.10 1.33
C ALA A 32 -1.48 2.97 2.45
N LEU A 33 -1.99 4.14 2.08
CA LEU A 33 -2.64 5.11 2.94
C LEU A 33 -3.97 5.52 2.31
N LEU A 34 -5.07 5.42 3.06
CA LEU A 34 -6.36 5.96 2.64
C LEU A 34 -6.31 7.49 2.75
N ALA A 35 -6.16 8.18 1.62
CA ALA A 35 -5.89 9.61 1.59
C ALA A 35 -7.17 10.46 1.55
N VAL A 36 -8.19 9.98 0.84
CA VAL A 36 -9.50 10.64 0.70
C VAL A 36 -10.60 9.63 0.99
N VAL A 37 -11.63 10.09 1.70
CA VAL A 37 -12.84 9.34 2.00
C VAL A 37 -14.02 10.30 1.85
N GLU A 38 -14.91 10.02 0.92
CA GLU A 38 -16.22 10.66 0.80
C GLU A 38 -17.30 9.56 0.84
N GLY A 39 -18.44 9.84 1.48
CA GLY A 39 -19.48 8.83 1.69
C GLY A 39 -19.12 7.78 2.75
N GLN A 40 -19.68 6.57 2.60
CA GLN A 40 -19.43 5.45 3.50
C GLN A 40 -18.34 4.53 2.93
N VAL A 41 -17.15 4.68 3.49
CA VAL A 41 -16.02 3.78 3.23
C VAL A 41 -15.70 3.02 4.51
N SER A 42 -15.47 1.72 4.39
CA SER A 42 -15.03 0.86 5.49
C SER A 42 -13.78 0.08 5.08
N VAL A 43 -12.99 -0.33 6.07
CA VAL A 43 -11.85 -1.22 5.86
C VAL A 43 -12.07 -2.47 6.68
N ARG A 44 -12.02 -3.63 6.00
CA ARG A 44 -12.03 -4.94 6.62
C ARG A 44 -10.59 -5.45 6.69
N ASP A 45 -10.12 -5.75 7.90
CA ASP A 45 -8.78 -6.29 8.10
C ASP A 45 -8.69 -7.77 7.71
N ALA A 46 -7.47 -8.32 7.72
CA ALA A 46 -7.22 -9.73 7.42
C ALA A 46 -7.89 -10.72 8.40
N GLN A 47 -8.32 -10.25 9.57
CA GLN A 47 -9.06 -11.02 10.57
C GLN A 47 -10.59 -10.90 10.40
N GLY A 48 -11.04 -10.09 9.44
CA GLY A 48 -12.45 -9.87 9.13
C GLY A 48 -13.11 -8.75 9.94
N ALA A 49 -12.38 -8.03 10.81
CA ALA A 49 -12.94 -6.91 11.54
C ALA A 49 -13.12 -5.70 10.62
N VAL A 50 -14.30 -5.09 10.67
CA VAL A 50 -14.66 -3.94 9.85
C VAL A 50 -14.57 -2.67 10.68
N THR A 51 -13.85 -1.67 10.17
CA THR A 51 -13.70 -0.35 10.79
C THR A 51 -14.07 0.75 9.80
N PRO A 52 -14.61 1.89 10.28
CA PRO A 52 -14.86 3.03 9.40
C PRO A 52 -13.56 3.53 8.76
N GLY A 53 -13.57 3.68 7.44
CA GLY A 53 -12.51 4.32 6.68
C GLY A 53 -12.41 5.79 7.08
N ARG A 54 -11.18 6.27 7.26
CA ARG A 54 -10.89 7.67 7.59
C ARG A 54 -9.67 8.12 6.80
N PRO A 55 -9.56 9.40 6.44
CA PRO A 55 -8.33 9.94 5.90
C PRO A 55 -7.14 9.62 6.82
N GLU A 56 -6.00 9.33 6.21
CA GLU A 56 -4.75 8.93 6.86
C GLU A 56 -4.79 7.60 7.61
N LEU A 57 -5.76 6.73 7.33
CA LEU A 57 -5.75 5.35 7.79
C LEU A 57 -4.72 4.56 6.97
N PRO A 58 -3.66 3.99 7.58
CA PRO A 58 -2.74 3.10 6.88
C PRO A 58 -3.47 1.81 6.55
N LEU A 59 -3.24 1.32 5.34
CA LEU A 59 -3.80 0.09 4.83
C LEU A 59 -2.71 -0.97 4.75
N ARG A 60 -3.03 -2.15 5.27
CA ARG A 60 -2.15 -3.32 5.21
C ARG A 60 -2.43 -4.13 3.96
N ARG A 61 -1.44 -4.89 3.51
CA ARG A 61 -1.54 -5.71 2.29
C ARG A 61 -2.72 -6.70 2.34
N GLY A 62 -3.04 -7.21 3.52
CA GLY A 62 -4.16 -8.14 3.74
C GLY A 62 -5.55 -7.49 3.83
N ASP A 63 -5.64 -6.16 3.89
CA ASP A 63 -6.92 -5.47 4.10
C ASP A 63 -7.79 -5.45 2.83
N THR A 64 -9.08 -5.16 3.01
CA THR A 64 -10.05 -4.88 1.93
C THR A 64 -10.70 -3.53 2.18
N VAL A 65 -10.65 -2.63 1.20
CA VAL A 65 -11.40 -1.37 1.23
C VAL A 65 -12.78 -1.62 0.62
N ILE A 66 -13.82 -1.16 1.30
CA ILE A 66 -15.22 -1.35 0.92
C ILE A 66 -15.82 0.04 0.74
N THR A 67 -16.30 0.35 -0.46
CA THR A 67 -17.04 1.57 -0.81
C THR A 67 -18.51 1.21 -1.02
N THR A 68 -19.44 1.98 -0.45
CA THR A 68 -20.88 1.81 -0.75
C THR A 68 -21.27 2.69 -1.95
N PRO A 69 -22.51 2.61 -2.45
CA PRO A 69 -23.02 3.59 -3.42
C PRO A 69 -22.86 5.02 -2.91
N GLY A 70 -22.55 5.94 -3.82
CA GLY A 70 -22.25 7.35 -3.57
C GLY A 70 -20.94 7.63 -2.83
N SER A 71 -20.08 6.62 -2.66
CA SER A 71 -18.83 6.75 -1.90
C SER A 71 -17.60 6.75 -2.78
N LEU A 72 -16.57 7.45 -2.33
CA LEU A 72 -15.28 7.57 -3.01
C LEU A 72 -14.16 7.34 -2.01
N ALA A 73 -13.18 6.54 -2.40
CA ALA A 73 -11.91 6.44 -1.69
C ALA A 73 -10.75 6.73 -2.63
N VAL A 74 -9.74 7.46 -2.15
CA VAL A 74 -8.45 7.55 -2.84
C VAL A 74 -7.38 6.96 -1.93
N VAL A 75 -6.61 6.04 -2.50
CA VAL A 75 -5.54 5.32 -1.84
C VAL A 75 -4.21 5.76 -2.43
N VAL A 76 -3.25 6.06 -1.56
CA VAL A 76 -1.86 6.35 -1.96
C VAL A 76 -1.00 5.16 -1.56
N LEU A 77 -0.37 4.53 -2.55
CA LEU A 77 0.52 3.41 -2.34
C LEU A 77 1.87 3.89 -1.78
N ALA A 78 2.57 3.01 -1.08
CA ALA A 78 3.88 3.28 -0.50
C ALA A 78 4.93 3.69 -1.54
N ASN A 79 4.78 3.21 -2.78
CA ASN A 79 5.65 3.54 -3.90
C ASN A 79 5.24 4.82 -4.64
N GLY A 80 4.18 5.52 -4.21
CA GLY A 80 3.79 6.84 -4.71
C GLY A 80 2.65 6.85 -5.72
N TYR A 81 2.14 5.69 -6.16
CA TYR A 81 0.94 5.65 -7.00
C TYR A 81 -0.30 6.12 -6.23
N VAL A 82 -1.22 6.76 -6.95
CA VAL A 82 -2.52 7.22 -6.44
C VAL A 82 -3.62 6.47 -7.17
N ILE A 83 -4.45 5.75 -6.41
CA ILE A 83 -5.51 4.90 -6.95
C ILE A 83 -6.85 5.41 -6.44
N LYS A 84 -7.73 5.81 -7.37
CA LYS A 84 -9.14 6.08 -7.07
C LYS A 84 -9.90 4.76 -7.04
N LEU A 85 -10.68 4.57 -5.98
CA LEU A 85 -11.61 3.45 -5.84
C LEU A 85 -13.02 3.98 -6.09
N GLU A 86 -13.70 3.37 -7.05
CA GLU A 86 -15.08 3.70 -7.40
C GLU A 86 -16.06 3.21 -6.33
N GLU A 87 -17.29 3.71 -6.40
CA GLU A 87 -18.39 3.35 -5.50
C GLU A 87 -18.84 1.89 -5.65
N ASP A 88 -19.47 1.36 -4.62
CA ASP A 88 -20.07 0.01 -4.60
C ASP A 88 -19.08 -1.13 -4.92
N GLN A 89 -17.87 -1.06 -4.37
CA GLN A 89 -16.80 -2.03 -4.60
C GLN A 89 -16.25 -2.59 -3.28
N SER A 90 -15.69 -3.80 -3.37
CA SER A 90 -14.84 -4.41 -2.34
C SER A 90 -13.47 -4.73 -2.94
N THR A 91 -12.49 -3.89 -2.65
CA THR A 91 -11.17 -3.94 -3.29
C THR A 91 -10.11 -4.44 -2.29
N PRO A 92 -9.56 -5.66 -2.49
CA PRO A 92 -8.43 -6.13 -1.71
C PRO A 92 -7.20 -5.26 -1.96
N VAL A 93 -6.51 -4.82 -0.90
CA VAL A 93 -5.33 -3.95 -1.03
C VAL A 93 -4.22 -4.64 -1.82
N ARG A 94 -4.01 -5.94 -1.60
CA ARG A 94 -3.08 -6.77 -2.39
C ARG A 94 -3.36 -6.82 -3.90
N ALA A 95 -4.56 -6.43 -4.34
CA ALA A 95 -4.98 -6.46 -5.74
C ALA A 95 -4.99 -5.06 -6.37
N LEU A 96 -4.55 -4.03 -5.65
CA LEU A 96 -4.41 -2.69 -6.23
C LEU A 96 -3.36 -2.70 -7.33
N ALA A 97 -3.68 -2.06 -8.45
CA ALA A 97 -2.75 -1.89 -9.54
C ALA A 97 -1.48 -1.18 -9.05
N HIS A 98 -0.34 -1.55 -9.63
CA HIS A 98 0.96 -0.96 -9.34
C HIS A 98 1.46 -1.11 -7.89
N LEU A 99 0.87 -2.02 -7.09
CA LEU A 99 1.28 -2.20 -5.68
C LEU A 99 2.76 -2.56 -5.52
N ASP A 100 3.27 -3.40 -6.42
CA ASP A 100 4.64 -3.92 -6.38
C ASP A 100 5.52 -3.33 -7.49
N ASP A 101 5.03 -2.29 -8.18
CA ASP A 101 5.76 -1.61 -9.25
C ASP A 101 6.81 -0.63 -8.68
N PRO A 102 7.86 -0.29 -9.45
CA PRO A 102 8.76 0.80 -9.08
C PRO A 102 8.00 2.14 -8.99
N PRO A 103 8.54 3.15 -8.28
CA PRO A 103 7.89 4.45 -8.17
C PRO A 103 7.55 5.07 -9.54
N PRO A 104 6.40 5.77 -9.65
CA PRO A 104 6.03 6.44 -10.88
C PRO A 104 7.00 7.59 -11.20
N ALA A 105 7.12 7.93 -12.49
CA ALA A 105 7.88 9.10 -12.91
C ALA A 105 7.20 10.43 -12.52
N GLU A 106 5.87 10.40 -12.41
CA GLU A 106 5.05 11.53 -12.03
C GLU A 106 5.02 11.73 -10.52
N SER A 107 4.85 12.98 -10.09
CA SER A 107 4.69 13.30 -8.67
C SER A 107 3.33 12.85 -8.13
N VAL A 108 3.25 12.65 -6.82
CA VAL A 108 1.99 12.33 -6.13
C VAL A 108 0.92 13.39 -6.42
N ALA A 109 1.30 14.67 -6.51
CA ALA A 109 0.38 15.77 -6.81
C ALA A 109 -0.25 15.62 -8.19
N GLU A 110 0.56 15.37 -9.22
CA GLU A 110 0.09 15.14 -10.60
C GLU A 110 -0.85 13.94 -10.67
N LEU A 111 -0.52 12.85 -9.97
CA LEU A 111 -1.37 11.66 -9.93
C LEU A 111 -2.70 11.91 -9.19
N PHE A 112 -2.71 12.75 -8.15
CA PHE A 112 -3.96 13.20 -7.51
C PHE A 112 -4.83 14.02 -8.45
N GLU A 113 -4.23 14.98 -9.15
CA GLU A 113 -4.93 15.82 -10.12
C GLU A 113 -5.50 14.98 -11.26
N LYS A 114 -4.77 13.96 -11.73
CA LYS A 114 -5.29 12.99 -12.71
C LYS A 114 -6.43 12.14 -12.16
N ALA A 115 -6.36 11.73 -10.90
CA ALA A 115 -7.37 10.86 -10.29
C ALA A 115 -8.69 11.58 -9.96
N LEU A 116 -8.63 12.83 -9.51
CA LEU A 116 -9.79 13.58 -9.01
C LEU A 116 -10.15 14.82 -9.84
N GLY A 117 -9.21 15.37 -10.60
CA GLY A 117 -9.26 16.73 -11.12
C GLY A 117 -8.76 17.76 -10.09
N ALA A 118 -8.21 18.88 -10.58
CA ALA A 118 -7.60 19.92 -9.76
C ALA A 118 -8.57 20.53 -8.73
N GLU A 119 -9.82 20.83 -9.13
CA GLU A 119 -10.81 21.42 -8.22
C GLU A 119 -11.20 20.49 -7.07
N ALA A 120 -11.40 19.20 -7.37
CA ALA A 120 -11.73 18.21 -6.35
C ALA A 120 -10.53 17.97 -5.43
N PHE A 121 -9.30 17.93 -5.97
CA PHE A 121 -8.09 17.82 -5.18
C PHE A 121 -7.92 18.99 -4.19
N ALA A 122 -8.15 20.22 -4.65
CA ALA A 122 -8.14 21.40 -3.78
C ALA A 122 -9.18 21.28 -2.65
N ARG A 123 -10.40 20.82 -2.96
CA ARG A 123 -11.49 20.64 -1.98
C ARG A 123 -11.14 19.64 -0.88
N VAL A 124 -10.41 18.57 -1.20
CA VAL A 124 -10.03 17.51 -0.24
C VAL A 124 -8.72 17.81 0.51
N GLY A 125 -8.21 19.03 0.37
CA GLY A 125 -7.11 19.58 1.18
C GLY A 125 -5.80 19.83 0.43
N GLY A 126 -5.72 19.59 -0.88
CA GLY A 126 -4.59 20.02 -1.73
C GLY A 126 -3.20 19.81 -1.11
N ALA A 127 -2.49 20.92 -0.86
CA ALA A 127 -1.14 20.90 -0.28
C ALA A 127 -1.07 20.21 1.10
N ASP A 128 -2.00 20.48 2.01
CA ASP A 128 -2.05 19.85 3.34
C ASP A 128 -2.21 18.33 3.25
N ARG A 129 -2.82 17.84 2.16
CA ARG A 129 -2.93 16.41 1.89
C ARG A 129 -1.57 15.81 1.53
N LEU A 130 -0.84 16.49 0.66
CA LEU A 130 0.50 16.07 0.22
C LEU A 130 1.48 16.05 1.39
N GLU A 131 1.44 17.05 2.27
CA GLU A 131 2.29 17.09 3.47
C GLU A 131 2.03 15.90 4.40
N ARG A 132 0.77 15.55 4.61
CA ARG A 132 0.40 14.39 5.45
C ARG A 132 0.85 13.06 4.85
N ILE A 133 0.76 12.92 3.53
CA ILE A 133 1.25 11.75 2.79
C ILE A 133 2.78 11.67 2.91
N ALA A 134 3.49 12.77 2.68
CA ALA A 134 4.95 12.85 2.81
C ALA A 134 5.39 12.49 4.25
N GLY A 135 4.70 13.01 5.27
CA GLY A 135 4.94 12.68 6.66
C GLY A 135 4.69 11.20 6.99
N TRP A 136 3.71 10.57 6.36
CA TRP A 136 3.50 9.12 6.49
C TRP A 136 4.63 8.30 5.85
N ASN A 137 5.06 8.67 4.63
CA ASN A 137 6.19 8.01 3.96
C ASN A 137 7.49 8.13 4.77
N ALA A 138 7.80 9.30 5.32
CA ALA A 138 8.98 9.50 6.16
C ALA A 138 8.98 8.63 7.43
N ARG A 139 7.82 8.45 8.07
CA ARG A 139 7.70 7.55 9.24
C ARG A 139 7.92 6.09 8.88
N ARG A 140 7.40 5.66 7.74
CA ARG A 140 7.63 4.30 7.23
C ARG A 140 9.09 4.04 6.91
N ALA A 141 9.73 4.96 6.18
CA ALA A 141 11.14 4.84 5.80
C ALA A 141 12.07 4.79 7.02
N SER A 142 11.71 5.47 8.11
CA SER A 142 12.47 5.44 9.38
C SER A 142 12.14 4.24 10.28
N GLY A 143 11.20 3.38 9.90
CA GLY A 143 10.74 2.26 10.74
C GLY A 143 10.06 2.71 12.04
N ARG A 144 9.66 3.98 12.16
CA ARG A 144 9.04 4.51 13.38
C ARG A 144 7.56 4.17 13.39
N PRO A 145 7.08 3.37 14.37
CA PRO A 145 5.65 3.12 14.51
C PRO A 145 4.91 4.41 14.89
N ARG A 146 3.64 4.52 14.48
CA ARG A 146 2.77 5.59 14.98
C ARG A 146 2.75 5.57 16.52
N PRO A 147 2.70 6.72 17.20
CA PRO A 147 2.33 6.74 18.61
C PRO A 147 1.01 6.00 18.75
N ARG A 148 0.96 4.98 19.61
CA ARG A 148 -0.28 4.23 19.87
C ARG A 148 -1.36 5.23 20.25
N SER A 149 -2.40 5.36 19.43
CA SER A 149 -3.61 6.07 19.83
C SER A 149 -4.07 5.49 21.18
N PRO A 150 -4.47 6.32 22.16
CA PRO A 150 -5.00 5.80 23.40
C PRO A 150 -6.16 4.87 23.04
N ARG A 151 -6.06 3.59 23.44
CA ARG A 151 -7.16 2.64 23.32
C ARG A 151 -8.37 3.31 23.97
N TRP A 152 -9.38 3.63 23.17
CA TRP A 152 -10.65 4.10 23.70
C TRP A 152 -11.14 3.04 24.70
N ARG A 153 -11.18 3.41 25.99
CA ARG A 153 -11.82 2.60 27.02
C ARG A 153 -13.25 3.12 27.14
N PRO A 154 -14.28 2.30 26.93
CA PRO A 154 -15.64 2.70 27.26
C PRO A 154 -15.67 3.07 28.75
N ARG A 155 -16.12 4.29 29.07
CA ARG A 155 -16.46 4.66 30.46
C ARG A 155 -17.59 3.74 30.90
N ARG A 156 -17.35 2.90 31.90
CA ARG A 156 -18.44 2.15 32.55
C ARG A 156 -19.40 3.17 33.19
N PRO A 157 -20.70 3.11 32.92
CA PRO A 157 -21.66 3.84 33.74
C PRO A 157 -21.58 3.31 35.18
N ARG A 158 -21.66 4.22 36.15
CA ARG A 158 -21.81 3.89 37.58
C ARG A 158 -23.24 3.51 37.88
#